data_AF-A0A1F3AB44-F1
#
_entry.id   AF-A0A1F3AB44-F1
#
_cell.length_a   1.000
_cell.length_b   1.000
_cell.length_c   1.000
_cell.angle_alpha   90.00
_cell.angle_beta   90.00
_cell.angle_gamma   90.00
#
_symmetry.space_group_name_H-M   'P 1'
#
loop_
_entity.id
_entity.type
_entity.pdbx_description
1 polymer ?
#
loop_
_entity_poly.entity_id
_entity_poly.type
_entity_poly.pdbx_seq_one_letter_code
_entity_poly.pdbx_strand_id
1 'polypeptide(L)' 'MLGLGTLIVSAFLIGHLLLALVLIIPTWRICTRAGFSGALSLFHLVPLIGSFIVMAVLAFSTWPNGEASPGRR' A
#
# COMPACT_ATOMS: atom_id res chain seq x y z
N MET A 1 -10.20 26.15 -20.85
CA MET A 1 -9.60 25.76 -19.55
C MET A 1 -10.02 24.36 -19.07
N LEU A 2 -11.19 23.82 -19.46
CA LEU A 2 -11.66 22.49 -19.02
C LEU A 2 -10.87 21.29 -19.60
N GLY A 3 -10.43 21.36 -20.86
CA GLY A 3 -9.78 20.21 -21.52
C GLY A 3 -8.45 19.76 -20.91
N LEU A 4 -7.57 20.70 -20.56
CA LEU A 4 -6.25 20.36 -20.01
C LEU A 4 -6.34 19.74 -18.60
N GLY A 5 -7.23 20.27 -17.75
CA GLY A 5 -7.43 19.75 -16.39
C GLY A 5 -7.94 18.31 -16.38
N THR A 6 -8.91 17.99 -17.26
CA THR A 6 -9.44 16.63 -17.38
C THR A 6 -8.39 15.62 -17.86
N LEU A 7 -7.51 16.02 -18.79
CA LEU A 7 -6.43 15.16 -19.28
C LEU A 7 -5.41 14.85 -18.18
N ILE A 8 -5.04 15.84 -17.37
CA ILE A 8 -4.10 15.66 -16.25
C ILE A 8 -4.67 14.73 -15.19
N VAL A 9 -5.94 14.93 -14.79
CA VAL A 9 -6.61 14.08 -13.79
C VAL A 9 -6.72 12.65 -14.31
N SER A 10 -7.10 12.48 -15.57
CA SER A 10 -7.20 11.15 -16.20
C SER A 10 -5.84 10.44 -16.24
N ALA A 11 -4.79 11.13 -16.67
CA ALA A 11 -3.43 10.57 -16.70
C ALA A 11 -2.94 10.18 -15.30
N PHE A 12 -3.22 11.01 -14.29
CA PHE A 12 -2.86 10.71 -12.90
C PHE A 12 -3.62 9.49 -12.36
N LEU A 13 -4.93 9.38 -12.60
CA LEU A 13 -5.73 8.23 -12.18
C LEU A 13 -5.28 6.94 -12.85
N ILE A 14 -4.99 6.98 -14.15
CA ILE A 14 -4.49 5.81 -14.90
C ILE A 14 -3.12 5.39 -14.36
N GLY A 15 -2.20 6.35 -14.19
CA GLY A 15 -0.87 6.08 -13.63
C GLY A 15 -0.94 5.49 -12.22
N HIS A 16 -1.82 6.03 -11.38
CA HIS A 16 -2.05 5.53 -10.03
C HIS A 16 -2.57 4.08 -10.04
N LEU A 17 -3.56 3.77 -10.88
CA LEU A 17 -4.10 2.41 -10.99
C LEU A 17 -3.04 1.38 -11.44
N LEU A 18 -2.20 1.75 -12.41
CA LEU A 18 -1.11 0.90 -12.86
C LEU A 18 -0.09 0.65 -11.74
N LEU A 19 0.32 1.71 -11.04
CA LEU A 19 1.25 1.60 -9.92
C LEU A 19 0.65 0.76 -8.78
N ALA A 20 -0.61 0.99 -8.43
CA ALA A 20 -1.33 0.23 -7.43
C ALA A 20 -1.33 -1.26 -7.76
N LEU A 21 -1.64 -1.63 -9.01
CA LEU A 21 -1.64 -3.03 -9.44
C LEU A 21 -0.28 -3.70 -9.27
N VAL A 22 0.80 -3.00 -9.62
CA VAL A 22 2.18 -3.48 -9.45
C VAL A 22 2.55 -3.60 -7.97
N LEU A 23 2.13 -2.65 -7.13
CA LEU A 23 2.45 -2.62 -5.69
C LEU A 23 1.62 -3.59 -4.85
N ILE A 24 0.44 -3.99 -5.30
CA ILE A 24 -0.41 -4.96 -4.58
C ILE A 24 0.35 -6.26 -4.33
N ILE A 25 1.03 -6.82 -5.35
CA ILE A 25 1.73 -8.10 -5.23
C ILE A 25 2.85 -8.07 -4.16
N PRO A 26 3.86 -7.18 -4.22
CA PRO A 26 4.91 -7.14 -3.22
C PRO A 26 4.36 -6.79 -1.84
N THR A 27 3.39 -5.87 -1.75
CA THR A 27 2.75 -5.51 -0.48
C THR A 27 2.01 -6.69 0.13
N TRP A 28 1.27 -7.46 -0.67
CA TRP A 28 0.59 -8.68 -0.21
C TRP A 28 1.59 -9.67 0.39
N ARG A 29 2.73 -9.86 -0.30
CA ARG A 29 3.82 -10.72 0.20
C ARG A 29 4.40 -10.21 1.52
N ILE A 30 4.54 -8.89 1.70
CA ILE A 30 5.02 -8.29 2.95
C ILE A 30 3.99 -8.47 4.07
N CYS A 31 2.72 -8.12 3.84
CA CYS A 31 1.66 -8.26 4.84
C CYS A 31 1.53 -9.71 5.32
N THR A 32 1.52 -10.68 4.40
CA THR A 32 1.46 -12.11 4.74
C THR A 32 2.69 -12.60 5.51
N ARG A 33 3.88 -12.10 5.19
CA ARG A 33 5.11 -12.41 5.95
C ARG A 33 5.11 -11.80 7.34
N ALA A 34 4.65 -10.56 7.48
CA ALA A 34 4.54 -9.88 8.76
C ALA A 34 3.48 -10.54 9.66
N GLY A 35 2.51 -11.28 9.09
CA GLY A 35 1.42 -11.92 9.83
C GLY A 35 0.07 -11.19 9.72
N PHE A 36 -0.02 -10.17 8.87
CA PHE A 36 -1.26 -9.48 8.53
C PHE A 36 -2.02 -10.15 7.39
N SER A 37 -3.30 -9.81 7.24
CA SER A 37 -4.09 -10.22 6.09
C SER A 37 -3.54 -9.60 4.80
N GLY A 38 -3.31 -10.43 3.77
CA GLY A 38 -2.89 -9.97 2.45
C GLY A 38 -3.86 -9.00 1.79
N ALA A 39 -5.14 -9.01 2.21
CA ALA A 39 -6.15 -8.07 1.76
C ALA A 39 -5.81 -6.61 2.07
N LEU A 40 -4.92 -6.33 3.05
CA LEU A 40 -4.44 -4.98 3.30
C LEU A 40 -3.77 -4.37 2.06
N SER A 41 -3.15 -5.18 1.21
CA SER A 41 -2.53 -4.69 -0.03
C SER A 41 -3.55 -4.06 -1.00
N LEU A 42 -4.82 -4.52 -0.98
CA LEU A 42 -5.88 -4.01 -1.85
C LEU A 42 -6.23 -2.55 -1.58
N PHE A 43 -5.90 -2.02 -0.39
CA PHE A 43 -6.09 -0.59 -0.11
C PHE A 43 -5.29 0.29 -1.07
N HIS A 44 -4.22 -0.20 -1.72
CA HIS A 44 -3.50 0.55 -2.75
C HIS A 44 -4.39 0.97 -3.94
N LEU A 45 -5.55 0.30 -4.16
CA LEU A 45 -6.52 0.68 -5.18
C LEU A 45 -7.24 2.00 -4.88
N VAL A 46 -7.24 2.44 -3.61
CA VAL A 46 -7.84 3.71 -3.20
C VAL A 46 -6.80 4.82 -3.36
N PRO A 47 -6.97 5.74 -4.32
CA PRO A 47 -6.03 6.83 -4.52
C PRO A 47 -5.92 7.72 -3.31
N LEU A 48 -4.73 8.31 -3.16
CA LEU A 48 -4.33 9.20 -2.07
C LEU A 48 -4.22 8.48 -0.74
N ILE A 49 -5.33 8.00 -0.16
CA ILE A 49 -5.37 7.56 1.25
C ILE A 49 -4.95 6.10 1.42
N GLY A 50 -5.25 5.26 0.43
CA GLY A 50 -5.10 3.81 0.54
C GLY A 50 -3.67 3.34 0.82
N SER A 51 -2.69 3.85 0.05
CA SER A 51 -1.29 3.54 0.26
C SER A 51 -0.77 4.01 1.63
N PHE A 52 -1.21 5.18 2.10
CA PHE A 52 -0.81 5.67 3.42
C PHE A 52 -1.34 4.80 4.55
N ILE A 53 -2.57 4.28 4.43
CA ILE A 53 -3.11 3.34 5.42
C ILE A 53 -2.21 2.10 5.52
N VAL A 54 -1.88 1.48 4.38
CA VAL A 54 -1.03 0.28 4.39
C VAL A 54 0.34 0.57 5.00
N MET A 55 0.94 1.71 4.63
CA MET A 55 2.24 2.11 5.15
C MET A 55 2.18 2.38 6.65
N ALA A 56 1.14 3.06 7.14
CA ALA A 56 0.93 3.32 8.56
C ALA A 56 0.74 2.03 9.35
N VAL A 57 -0.07 1.09 8.84
CA VAL A 57 -0.26 -0.22 9.48
C VAL A 57 1.08 -0.96 9.56
N LEU A 58 1.84 -1.05 8.46
CA LEU A 58 3.13 -1.72 8.46
C LEU A 58 4.18 -1.04 9.34
N ALA A 59 4.16 0.29 9.46
CA ALA A 59 5.15 1.05 10.21
C ALA A 59 4.90 1.06 11.73
N PHE A 60 3.64 1.12 12.15
CA PHE A 60 3.28 1.33 13.56
C PHE A 60 2.68 0.10 14.25
N SER A 61 2.28 -0.92 13.50
CA SER A 61 1.77 -2.16 14.10
C SER A 61 2.92 -3.10 14.46
N THR A 62 2.77 -3.78 15.60
CA THR A 62 3.57 -4.95 15.98
C THR A 62 3.38 -6.04 14.94
N TRP A 63 4.47 -6.56 14.34
CA TRP A 63 4.48 -7.61 13.32
C TRP A 63 4.31 -8.99 13.97
N PRO A 64 3.15 -9.66 13.83
CA PRO A 64 2.87 -10.92 14.53
C PRO A 64 3.90 -12.04 14.30
N ASN A 65 4.48 -12.11 13.10
CA ASN A 65 5.38 -13.19 12.69
C ASN A 65 6.87 -12.80 12.70
N GLY A 66 7.27 -11.64 13.23
CA GLY A 66 8.63 -11.17 12.97
C GLY A 66 9.21 -10.02 13.79
N GLU A 67 8.63 -9.59 14.91
CA GLU A 67 9.40 -8.71 15.80
C GLU A 67 10.64 -9.47 16.33
N ALA A 68 11.83 -8.91 16.11
CA ALA A 68 12.99 -9.30 16.88
C ALA A 68 12.68 -8.99 18.35
N SER A 69 12.56 -10.03 19.18
CA SER A 69 12.43 -9.86 20.63
C SER A 69 13.55 -8.94 21.12
N PRO A 70 13.26 -7.82 21.82
CA PRO A 70 14.28 -6.87 22.28
C PRO A 70 15.32 -7.49 23.24
N GLY A 71 15.10 -8.72 23.71
CA GLY A 71 15.88 -9.39 24.75
C GLY A 71 16.85 -10.48 24.27
N ARG A 72 17.20 -10.56 22.98
CA ARG A 72 18.23 -11.51 22.49
C ARG A 72 19.42 -10.78 21.86
N ARG A 73 20.13 -10.00 22.67
CA ARG A 73 21.53 -9.59 22.45
C ARG A 73 22.29 -9.72 23.76
#